data_AF-A0A0P7CJD3-F1
#
_entry.id   AF-A0A0P7CJD3-F1
#
_cell.length_a   1.000
_cell.length_b   1.000
_cell.length_c   1.000
_cell.angle_alpha   90.00
_cell.angle_beta   90.00
_cell.angle_gamma   90.00
#
_symmetry.space_group_name_H-M   'P 1'
#
loop_
_entity.id
_entity.type
_entity.pdbx_description
1 polymer ?
#
loop_
_entity_poly.entity_id
_entity_poly.type
_entity_poly.pdbx_seq_one_letter_code
_entity_poly.pdbx_strand_id
1 'polypeptide(L)'
;MPWAEASYTEQITGVTVTDGQLTQAQAVIDLYSGTTEEAAADLAVRPRDVRHLRMAVAYQAAWMASQVDVFSRTDVTSLDQDGLRAAPASADAWLLAPLADRALRRLSWRRMRSARVAGEGQGEVPPDVRDALARRTEVRDHDDETWTPL
;
A
#
# COMPACT_ATOMS: atom_id res chain seq x y z
N MET A 1 -11.29 -6.04 13.91
CA MET A 1 -10.29 -5.93 14.98
C MET A 1 -8.96 -5.46 14.39
N PRO A 2 -8.18 -4.62 15.10
CA PRO A 2 -6.86 -4.20 14.62
C PRO A 2 -5.88 -5.38 14.48
N TRP A 3 -4.93 -5.30 13.55
CA TRP A 3 -3.90 -6.32 13.34
C TRP A 3 -2.97 -6.54 14.55
N ALA A 4 -2.89 -5.55 15.44
CA ALA A 4 -2.02 -5.53 16.60
C ALA A 4 -2.80 -5.28 17.88
N GLU A 5 -2.35 -5.90 18.96
CA GLU A 5 -2.83 -5.69 20.32
C GLU A 5 -1.98 -4.65 21.06
N ALA A 6 -2.52 -4.06 22.12
CA ALA A 6 -1.82 -3.09 22.95
C ALA A 6 -0.55 -3.68 23.58
N SER A 7 -0.65 -4.90 24.13
CA SER A 7 0.47 -5.63 24.74
C SER A 7 1.64 -5.85 23.78
N TYR A 8 1.34 -6.12 22.51
CA TYR A 8 2.36 -6.31 21.48
C TYR A 8 3.02 -4.99 21.11
N THR A 9 2.22 -3.93 20.98
CA THR A 9 2.73 -2.60 20.64
C THR A 9 3.70 -2.09 21.69
N GLU A 10 3.36 -2.26 22.97
CA GLU A 10 4.24 -1.93 24.08
C GLU A 10 5.54 -2.75 24.03
N GLN A 11 5.47 -4.06 23.77
CA GLN A 11 6.65 -4.92 23.68
C GLN A 11 7.65 -4.48 22.59
N ILE A 12 7.18 -4.01 21.44
CA ILE A 12 8.06 -3.68 20.31
C ILE A 12 8.40 -2.19 20.17
N THR A 13 7.61 -1.30 20.78
CA THR A 13 7.82 0.15 20.70
C THR A 13 8.16 0.80 22.04
N GLY A 14 7.86 0.15 23.17
CA GLY A 14 7.96 0.74 24.50
C GLY A 14 6.89 1.78 24.82
N VAL A 15 5.90 1.97 23.93
CA VAL A 15 4.83 2.96 24.07
C VAL A 15 3.52 2.25 24.38
N THR A 16 2.90 2.64 25.50
CA THR A 16 1.55 2.21 25.85
C THR A 16 0.54 2.95 24.97
N VAL A 17 -0.33 2.18 24.31
CA VAL A 17 -1.39 2.71 23.43
C VAL A 17 -2.74 2.15 23.84
N THR A 18 -3.81 2.90 23.58
CA THR A 18 -5.19 2.46 23.82
C THR A 18 -5.75 1.73 22.60
N ASP A 19 -6.81 0.94 22.79
CA ASP A 19 -7.52 0.25 21.69
C ASP A 19 -8.09 1.25 20.66
N GLY A 20 -8.49 2.44 21.12
CA GLY A 20 -8.92 3.53 20.24
C GLY A 20 -7.79 4.01 19.33
N GLN A 21 -6.57 4.18 19.87
CA GLN A 21 -5.39 4.55 19.08
C GLN A 21 -5.00 3.46 18.08
N LEU A 22 -5.12 2.18 18.48
CA LEU A 22 -4.89 1.05 17.57
C LEU A 22 -5.91 1.01 16.43
N THR A 23 -7.17 1.34 16.71
CA THR A 23 -8.23 1.42 15.69
C THR A 23 -7.97 2.57 14.71
N GLN A 24 -7.53 3.73 15.20
CA GLN A 24 -7.13 4.84 14.32
C GLN A 24 -5.90 4.48 13.47
N ALA A 25 -4.89 3.85 14.06
CA ALA A 25 -3.71 3.39 13.35
C ALA A 25 -4.05 2.33 12.29
N GLN A 26 -4.97 1.42 12.61
CA GLN A 26 -5.49 0.41 11.67
C GLN A 26 -6.07 1.08 10.42
N ALA A 27 -6.93 2.08 10.58
CA ALA A 27 -7.53 2.79 9.44
C ALA A 27 -6.48 3.44 8.52
N VAL A 28 -5.41 4.01 9.11
CA VAL A 28 -4.29 4.55 8.33
C VAL A 28 -3.55 3.44 7.58
N ILE A 29 -3.27 2.31 8.24
CA ILE A 29 -2.58 1.18 7.61
C ILE A 29 -3.41 0.54 6.50
N ASP A 30 -4.73 0.48 6.64
CA ASP A 30 -5.63 -0.06 5.61
C ASP A 30 -5.57 0.78 4.34
N LEU A 31 -5.48 2.11 4.46
CA LEU A 31 -5.28 3.04 3.35
C LEU A 31 -4.00 2.75 2.56
N TYR A 32 -2.89 2.43 3.25
CA TYR A 32 -1.59 2.21 2.62
C TYR A 32 -1.31 0.76 2.21
N SER A 33 -2.00 -0.20 2.82
CA SER A 33 -1.81 -1.63 2.54
C SER A 33 -2.73 -2.15 1.44
N GLY A 34 -3.90 -1.51 1.25
CA GLY A 34 -4.93 -1.95 0.32
C GLY A 34 -5.62 -3.26 0.75
N THR A 35 -5.60 -3.56 2.05
CA THR A 35 -6.15 -4.80 2.61
C THR A 35 -6.63 -4.53 4.03
N THR A 36 -7.80 -5.04 4.36
CA THR A 36 -8.38 -5.00 5.71
C THR A 36 -8.27 -6.37 6.38
N GLU A 37 -8.48 -6.43 7.69
CA GLU A 37 -8.55 -7.70 8.42
C GLU A 37 -9.63 -8.63 7.84
N GLU A 38 -10.80 -8.07 7.53
CA GLU A 38 -11.93 -8.81 6.95
C GLU A 38 -11.56 -9.39 5.59
N ALA A 39 -10.98 -8.58 4.71
CA ALA A 39 -10.58 -9.02 3.38
C ALA A 39 -9.47 -10.09 3.44
N ALA A 40 -8.62 -10.06 4.45
CA ALA A 40 -7.52 -11.01 4.59
C ALA A 40 -7.97 -12.44 4.92
N ALA A 41 -9.13 -12.60 5.57
CA ALA A 41 -9.74 -13.90 5.77
C ALA A 41 -10.07 -14.59 4.42
N ASP A 42 -10.45 -13.78 3.43
CA ASP A 42 -10.80 -14.24 2.09
C ASP A 42 -9.59 -14.31 1.13
N LEU A 43 -8.61 -13.41 1.30
CA LEU A 43 -7.46 -13.23 0.39
C LEU A 43 -6.29 -14.19 0.62
N ALA A 44 -6.41 -15.15 1.55
CA ALA A 44 -5.32 -16.07 1.91
C ALA A 44 -3.99 -15.34 2.20
N VAL A 45 -4.06 -14.26 3.00
CA VAL A 45 -2.87 -13.47 3.37
C VAL A 45 -1.86 -14.36 4.08
N ARG A 46 -0.62 -14.37 3.58
CA ARG A 46 0.43 -15.25 4.11
C ARG A 46 0.75 -14.87 5.55
N PRO A 47 1.07 -15.83 6.45
CA PRO A 47 1.42 -15.52 7.85
C PRO A 47 2.56 -14.51 8.00
N ARG A 48 3.49 -14.51 7.04
CA ARG A 48 4.56 -13.52 6.96
C ARG A 48 4.03 -12.09 6.77
N ASP A 49 3.05 -11.91 5.88
CA ASP A 49 2.47 -10.60 5.58
C ASP A 49 1.62 -10.12 6.76
N VAL A 50 0.87 -11.02 7.41
CA VAL A 50 0.16 -10.73 8.68
C VAL A 50 1.13 -10.19 9.74
N ARG A 51 2.31 -10.80 9.90
CA ARG A 51 3.34 -10.29 10.82
C ARG A 51 3.78 -8.86 10.45
N HIS A 52 3.92 -8.56 9.16
CA HIS A 52 4.29 -7.22 8.70
C HIS A 52 3.18 -6.20 8.94
N LEU A 53 1.92 -6.56 8.72
CA LEU A 53 0.75 -5.72 9.00
C LEU A 53 0.64 -5.43 10.50
N ARG A 54 0.81 -6.45 11.35
CA ARG A 54 0.84 -6.29 12.81
C ARG A 54 1.93 -5.33 13.27
N MET A 55 3.16 -5.46 12.75
CA MET A 55 4.22 -4.49 13.05
C MET A 55 3.88 -3.08 12.55
N ALA A 56 3.29 -2.96 11.36
CA ALA A 56 2.94 -1.67 10.78
C ALA A 56 1.93 -0.91 11.65
N VAL A 57 0.87 -1.58 12.12
CA VAL A 57 -0.14 -0.99 13.00
C VAL A 57 0.47 -0.55 14.33
N ALA A 58 1.30 -1.40 14.95
CA ALA A 58 1.96 -1.08 16.20
C ALA A 58 2.91 0.15 16.08
N TYR A 59 3.72 0.20 15.01
CA TYR A 59 4.58 1.36 14.76
C TYR A 59 3.79 2.63 14.45
N GLN A 60 2.69 2.51 13.71
CA GLN A 60 1.82 3.64 13.41
C GLN A 60 1.15 4.18 14.68
N ALA A 61 0.62 3.30 15.55
CA ALA A 61 -0.01 3.71 16.80
C ALA A 61 0.97 4.42 17.74
N ALA A 62 2.17 3.86 17.94
CA ALA A 62 3.20 4.47 18.76
C ALA A 62 3.67 5.83 18.20
N TRP A 63 3.81 5.93 16.88
CA TRP A 63 4.20 7.17 16.23
C TRP A 63 3.11 8.23 16.37
N MET A 64 1.84 7.88 16.12
CA MET A 64 0.71 8.79 16.29
C MET A 64 0.57 9.29 17.73
N ALA A 65 0.85 8.45 18.73
CA ALA A 65 0.86 8.87 20.14
C ALA A 65 1.94 9.91 20.45
N SER A 66 3.05 9.91 19.71
CA SER A 66 4.14 10.89 19.86
C SER A 66 3.96 12.16 19.02
N GLN A 67 3.08 12.13 18.02
CA GLN A 67 2.88 13.24 17.10
C GLN A 67 1.73 14.13 17.55
N VAL A 68 2.00 15.43 17.64
CA VAL A 68 0.95 16.43 17.88
C VAL A 68 0.14 16.65 16.60
N ASP A 69 -1.19 16.66 16.74
CA ASP A 69 -2.13 17.09 15.70
C ASP A 69 -2.10 16.29 14.39
N VAL A 70 -1.88 14.97 14.44
CA VAL A 70 -1.86 14.12 13.22
C VAL A 70 -3.09 14.30 12.32
N PHE A 71 -4.27 14.50 12.92
CA PHE A 71 -5.54 14.63 12.19
C PHE A 71 -6.04 16.07 12.00
N SER A 72 -5.38 17.04 12.62
CA SER A 72 -5.79 18.46 12.65
C SER A 72 -4.79 19.38 11.95
N ARG A 73 -3.66 18.84 11.44
CA ARG A 73 -2.64 19.61 10.71
C ARG A 73 -3.19 20.24 9.44
N THR A 74 -2.82 21.51 9.24
CA THR A 74 -2.94 22.18 7.95
C THR A 74 -1.86 21.65 7.00
N ASP A 75 -2.19 21.56 5.71
CA ASP A 75 -1.28 21.03 4.69
C ASP A 75 -0.11 22.00 4.46
N VAL A 76 1.04 21.72 5.09
CA VAL A 76 2.25 22.55 5.04
C VAL A 76 3.27 21.92 4.08
N THR A 77 3.57 22.61 2.99
CA THR A 77 4.52 22.13 1.96
C THR A 77 5.99 22.36 2.33
N SER A 78 6.28 23.40 3.11
CA SER A 78 7.62 23.65 3.66
C SER A 78 7.56 24.52 4.90
N LEU A 79 8.37 24.20 5.91
CA LEU A 79 8.59 25.03 7.08
C LEU A 79 10.01 25.60 7.01
N ASP A 80 10.13 26.92 7.10
CA ASP A 80 11.40 27.62 7.25
C ASP A 80 11.35 28.41 8.55
N GLN A 81 12.24 28.08 9.49
CA GLN A 81 12.40 28.79 10.75
C GLN A 81 13.88 28.95 11.05
N ASP A 82 14.33 30.19 11.23
CA ASP A 82 15.69 30.54 11.64
C ASP A 82 16.80 29.88 10.79
N GLY A 83 16.56 29.74 9.48
CA GLY A 83 17.49 29.12 8.53
C GLY A 83 17.47 27.59 8.51
N LEU A 84 16.64 26.96 9.34
CA LEU A 84 16.31 25.54 9.24
C LEU A 84 15.11 25.34 8.32
N ARG A 85 15.36 24.67 7.20
CA ARG A 85 14.31 24.29 6.25
C ARG A 85 13.95 22.82 6.43
N ALA A 86 12.71 22.55 6.82
CA ALA A 86 12.13 21.22 6.82
C ALA A 86 11.19 21.08 5.64
N ALA A 87 11.50 20.15 4.73
CA ALA A 87 10.63 19.75 3.65
C ALA A 87 10.37 18.23 3.77
N PRO A 88 9.10 17.79 3.71
CA PRO A 88 8.80 16.37 3.68
C PRO A 88 9.43 15.68 2.47
N ALA A 89 9.93 14.47 2.67
CA ALA A 89 10.49 13.66 1.58
C ALA A 89 9.40 13.13 0.62
N SER A 90 8.16 13.05 1.07
CA SER A 90 6.97 12.67 0.30
C SER A 90 5.72 13.21 0.97
N ALA A 91 4.60 13.27 0.24
CA ALA A 91 3.30 13.66 0.81
C ALA A 91 2.92 12.81 2.04
N ASP A 92 3.29 11.52 2.03
CA ASP A 92 2.99 10.59 3.11
C ASP A 92 3.92 10.71 4.33
N ALA A 93 5.02 11.47 4.23
CA ALA A 93 6.04 11.52 5.28
C ALA A 93 5.52 12.06 6.62
N TRP A 94 4.41 12.82 6.58
CA TRP A 94 3.73 13.36 7.75
C TRP A 94 2.50 12.57 8.19
N LEU A 95 2.14 11.50 7.48
CA LEU A 95 0.96 10.69 7.77
C LEU A 95 1.33 9.26 8.20
N LEU A 96 2.40 8.72 7.62
CA LEU A 96 2.84 7.35 7.83
C LEU A 96 4.14 7.30 8.64
N ALA A 97 4.13 6.50 9.69
CA ALA A 97 5.32 6.27 10.49
C ALA A 97 6.46 5.66 9.63
N PRO A 98 7.71 6.14 9.76
CA PRO A 98 8.82 5.62 8.95
C PRO A 98 9.06 4.10 9.10
N LEU A 99 8.82 3.56 10.30
CA LEU A 99 8.92 2.12 10.55
C LEU A 99 7.71 1.35 10.02
N ALA A 100 6.52 1.96 10.01
CA ALA A 100 5.34 1.38 9.38
C ALA A 100 5.54 1.29 7.85
N ASP A 101 6.06 2.34 7.20
CA ASP A 101 6.40 2.30 5.76
C ASP A 101 7.39 1.17 5.45
N ARG A 102 8.44 1.01 6.28
CA ARG A 102 9.40 -0.10 6.12
C ARG A 102 8.75 -1.49 6.27
N ALA A 103 7.75 -1.63 7.14
CA ALA A 103 7.01 -2.88 7.29
C ALA A 103 6.11 -3.14 6.07
N LEU A 104 5.39 -2.12 5.59
CA LEU A 104 4.49 -2.23 4.44
C LEU A 104 5.22 -2.53 3.12
N ARG A 105 6.41 -1.97 2.91
CA ARG A 105 7.25 -2.30 1.73
C ARG A 105 7.66 -3.78 1.64
N ARG A 106 7.51 -4.55 2.72
CA ARG A 106 7.85 -5.98 2.77
C ARG A 106 6.67 -6.89 2.45
N LEU A 107 5.47 -6.33 2.26
CA LEU A 107 4.28 -7.08 1.86
C LEU A 107 4.49 -7.71 0.48
N SER A 108 4.04 -8.96 0.34
CA SER A 108 4.26 -9.76 -0.86
C SER A 108 3.70 -9.10 -2.13
N TRP A 109 2.52 -8.47 -2.06
CA TRP A 109 1.88 -7.79 -3.20
C TRP A 109 2.48 -6.42 -3.53
N ARG A 110 3.03 -5.70 -2.54
CA ARG A 110 3.76 -4.43 -2.78
C ARG A 110 5.14 -4.65 -3.37
N ARG A 111 5.66 -5.89 -3.32
CA ARG A 111 6.99 -6.26 -3.83
C ARG A 111 6.97 -6.76 -5.27
N MET A 112 5.84 -6.72 -5.97
CA MET A 112 5.80 -7.01 -7.41
C MET A 112 6.59 -5.94 -8.16
N ARG A 113 7.89 -6.17 -8.30
CA ARG A 113 8.73 -5.46 -9.26
C ARG A 113 8.14 -5.78 -10.63
N SER A 114 7.96 -4.75 -11.45
CA SER A 114 7.63 -4.92 -12.87
C SER A 114 8.52 -6.04 -13.41
N ALA A 115 7.91 -7.15 -13.81
CA ALA A 115 8.60 -8.11 -14.64
C ALA A 115 8.99 -7.29 -15.86
N ARG A 116 10.29 -7.04 -16.04
CA ARG A 116 10.76 -6.54 -17.32
C ARG A 116 10.33 -7.59 -18.32
N VAL A 117 9.31 -7.28 -19.12
CA VAL A 117 9.11 -7.97 -20.38
C VAL A 117 10.45 -7.80 -21.07
N ALA A 118 11.22 -8.89 -21.16
CA ALA A 118 12.48 -8.86 -21.87
C ALA A 118 12.14 -8.38 -23.26
N GLY A 119 12.56 -7.15 -23.57
CA GLY A 119 12.40 -6.58 -24.89
C GLY A 119 13.05 -7.53 -25.89
N GLU A 120 12.22 -8.04 -26.79
CA GLU A 120 12.50 -8.03 -28.22
C GLU A 120 13.91 -8.48 -28.61
N GLY A 121 14.23 -9.73 -28.28
CA GLY A 121 15.34 -10.47 -28.88
C GLY A 121 14.77 -11.63 -29.70
N GLN A 122 14.49 -11.36 -30.98
CA GLN A 122 14.47 -12.32 -32.11
C GLN A 122 14.17 -13.79 -31.74
N GLY A 123 12.98 -14.04 -31.20
CA GLY A 123 12.43 -15.39 -31.15
C GLY A 123 11.42 -15.52 -32.28
N GLU A 124 11.78 -16.21 -33.34
CA GLU A 124 10.87 -16.57 -34.42
C GLU A 124 9.64 -17.24 -33.79
N VAL A 125 8.48 -16.60 -33.93
CA VAL A 125 7.21 -17.13 -33.40
C VAL A 125 6.96 -18.46 -34.12
N PRO A 126 6.81 -19.58 -33.40
CA PRO A 126 6.47 -20.86 -34.04
C PRO A 126 5.23 -20.66 -34.91
N PRO A 127 5.22 -21.17 -36.15
CA PRO A 127 4.15 -20.91 -37.11
C PRO A 127 2.76 -21.23 -36.55
N ASP A 128 2.70 -22.25 -35.68
CA ASP A 128 1.51 -22.73 -34.97
C ASP A 128 0.87 -21.65 -34.09
N VAL A 129 1.67 -20.80 -33.44
CA VAL A 129 1.21 -19.70 -32.57
C VAL A 129 0.77 -18.50 -33.40
N ARG A 130 1.45 -18.24 -34.52
CA ARG A 130 1.09 -17.18 -35.47
C ARG A 130 -0.27 -17.44 -36.09
N ASP A 131 -0.53 -18.69 -36.44
CA ASP A 131 -1.79 -19.14 -37.04
C ASP A 131 -2.96 -19.11 -36.04
N ALA A 132 -2.69 -19.38 -34.76
CA ALA A 132 -3.68 -19.26 -33.69
C ALA A 132 -4.05 -17.80 -33.37
N LEU A 133 -3.08 -16.88 -33.48
CA LEU A 133 -3.33 -15.45 -33.28
C LEU A 133 -4.09 -14.81 -34.46
N ALA A 134 -3.76 -15.20 -35.70
CA ALA A 134 -4.49 -14.74 -36.88
C ALA A 134 -5.99 -15.10 -36.82
N ARG A 135 -6.31 -16.33 -36.37
CA ARG A 135 -7.68 -16.81 -36.17
C ARG A 135 -8.43 -16.09 -35.03
N ARG A 136 -7.73 -15.47 -34.09
CA ARG A 136 -8.35 -14.73 -32.97
C ARG A 136 -8.74 -13.30 -33.37
N THR A 137 -8.05 -12.72 -34.34
CA THR A 137 -8.35 -11.38 -34.88
C THR A 137 -9.50 -11.34 -35.89
N GLU A 138 -9.98 -12.50 -36.38
CA GLU A 138 -11.13 -12.56 -37.30
C GLU A 138 -12.50 -12.46 -36.60
N VAL A 139 -12.53 -12.31 -35.27
CA VAL A 139 -13.77 -12.10 -34.51
C VAL A 139 -13.78 -10.70 -33.88
N ARG A 140 -13.92 -9.66 -34.71
CA ARG A 140 -14.75 -8.48 -34.43
C ARG A 140 -14.76 -7.54 -35.64
N ASP A 141 -15.95 -7.32 -36.21
CA ASP A 141 -16.38 -6.04 -36.82
C ASP A 141 -17.87 -6.16 -37.22
N HIS A 142 -18.72 -6.21 -36.19
CA HIS A 142 -20.10 -5.78 -36.30
C HIS A 142 -20.49 -5.20 -34.94
N ASP A 143 -21.15 -4.04 -34.96
CA ASP A 143 -21.65 -3.27 -33.81
C ASP A 143 -20.67 -2.21 -33.24
N ASP A 144 -20.14 -1.35 -34.11
CA ASP A 144 -19.89 0.05 -33.76
C ASP A 144 -21.17 0.86 -34.02
N GLU A 145 -22.20 0.67 -33.19
CA GLU A 145 -23.32 1.60 -33.09
C GLU A 145 -22.94 2.75 -32.15
N THR A 146 -22.76 3.91 -32.77
CA THR A 146 -22.55 5.24 -32.21
C THR A 146 -23.31 5.52 -30.91
N TRP A 147 -22.58 5.63 -29.80
CA TRP A 147 -23.08 6.19 -28.54
C TRP A 147 -22.97 7.72 -28.58
N THR A 148 -24.11 8.42 -28.49
CA THR A 148 -24.17 9.88 -28.26
C THR A 148 -24.75 10.16 -26.87
N PRO A 149 -24.05 10.89 -25.98
CA PRO A 149 -24.57 11.26 -24.68
C PRO A 149 -25.67 12.33 -24.80
N LEU A 150 -26.68 12.22 -23.93
CA LEU A 150 -27.68 13.25 -23.63
C LEU A 150 -27.12 14.29 -22.66
#